data_AF-A0A212KR21-F1
#
_entry.id   AF-A0A212KR21-F1
#
_cell.length_a   1.000
_cell.length_b   1.000
_cell.length_c   1.000
_cell.angle_alpha   90.00
_cell.angle_beta   90.00
_cell.angle_gamma   90.00
#
_symmetry.space_group_name_H-M   'P 1'
#
loop_
_entity.id
_entity.type
_entity.pdbx_description
1 polymer ?
#
loop_
_entity_poly.entity_id
_entity_poly.type
_entity_poly.pdbx_seq_one_letter_code
_entity_poly.pdbx_strand_id
1 'polypeptide(L)' 'MKEEIMENLKGLSLKNKACYIVISCEQPQQNGNLEVQMNYEGDETLASYLLESAQNYLEQEQHLSS' A
#
# COMPACT_ATOMS: atom_id res chain seq x y z
N MET A 1 -15.92 6.28 0.13
CA MET A 1 -14.59 5.92 0.66
C MET A 1 -13.56 5.64 -0.42
N LYS A 2 -13.69 4.61 -1.28
CA LYS A 2 -12.74 4.36 -2.40
C LYS A 2 -12.48 5.59 -3.28
N GLU A 3 -13.53 6.33 -3.62
CA GLU A 3 -13.46 7.50 -4.49
C GLU A 3 -12.77 8.71 -3.82
N GLU A 4 -12.86 8.85 -2.50
CA GLU A 4 -12.33 9.98 -1.74
C GLU A 4 -10.81 9.90 -1.54
N ILE A 5 -10.27 8.70 -1.30
CA ILE A 5 -8.82 8.49 -1.22
C ILE A 5 -8.19 8.75 -2.60
N MET A 6 -8.78 8.20 -3.66
CA MET A 6 -8.34 8.46 -5.04
C MET A 6 -8.42 9.95 -5.40
N GLU A 7 -9.43 10.66 -4.89
CA GLU A 7 -9.58 12.10 -5.06
C GLU A 7 -8.52 12.93 -4.35
N ASN A 8 -8.14 12.54 -3.13
CA ASN A 8 -7.05 13.18 -2.38
C ASN A 8 -5.66 12.89 -2.97
N LEU A 9 -5.51 11.73 -3.64
CA LEU A 9 -4.30 11.39 -4.40
C LEU A 9 -4.19 12.13 -5.73
N LYS A 10 -5.23 12.85 -6.20
CA LYS A 10 -5.17 13.67 -7.43
C LYS A 10 -4.08 14.76 -7.37
N GLY A 11 -3.65 15.16 -6.17
CA GLY A 11 -2.53 16.09 -5.96
C GLY A 11 -1.15 15.47 -6.18
N LEU A 12 -1.04 14.14 -6.11
CA LEU A 12 0.15 13.40 -6.53
C LEU A 12 0.04 13.16 -8.03
N SER A 13 1.05 13.59 -8.79
CA SER A 13 1.09 13.33 -10.24
C SER A 13 1.41 11.85 -10.49
N LEU A 14 0.39 11.00 -10.38
CA LEU A 14 0.43 9.58 -10.70
C LEU A 14 0.25 9.32 -12.19
N LYS A 15 -0.16 10.32 -12.97
CA LYS A 15 -0.43 10.26 -14.42
C LYS A 15 0.74 9.76 -15.28
N ASN A 16 1.97 9.74 -14.76
CA ASN A 16 3.17 9.29 -15.47
C ASN A 16 3.93 8.18 -14.74
N LYS A 17 3.27 7.45 -13.84
CA LYS A 17 3.88 6.31 -13.12
C LYS A 17 3.51 5.01 -13.82
N ALA A 18 4.49 4.13 -13.99
CA ALA A 18 4.27 2.82 -14.61
C ALA A 18 3.44 1.88 -13.72
N CYS A 19 3.52 2.06 -12.40
CA CYS A 19 2.75 1.33 -11.41
C CYS A 19 2.75 2.11 -10.09
N TYR A 20 1.68 2.03 -9.32
CA TYR A 20 1.64 2.47 -7.94
C TYR A 20 0.75 1.54 -7.08
N ILE A 21 1.07 1.49 -5.79
CA ILE A 21 0.31 0.75 -4.78
C ILE A 21 0.04 1.72 -3.63
N VAL A 22 -1.21 1.79 -3.20
CA VAL A 22 -1.67 2.58 -2.06
C VAL A 22 -2.17 1.62 -1.01
N ILE A 23 -1.52 1.62 0.14
CA ILE A 23 -1.95 0.88 1.33
C ILE A 23 -2.44 1.90 2.34
N SER A 24 -3.70 1.79 2.73
CA SER A 24 -4.33 2.64 3.75
C SER A 24 -4.76 1.80 4.94
N CYS A 25 -4.44 2.28 6.13
CA CYS A 25 -4.89 1.69 7.38
C CYS A 25 -5.85 2.66 8.05
N GLU A 26 -7.01 2.18 8.48
CA GLU A 26 -7.90 2.97 9.32
C GLU A 26 -7.41 2.98 10.77
N GLN A 27 -8.06 3.81 11.61
CA GLN A 27 -7.81 3.79 13.04
C GLN A 27 -8.08 2.38 13.61
N PRO A 28 -7.29 1.92 14.60
CA PRO A 28 -7.55 0.65 15.26
C PRO A 28 -8.96 0.61 15.83
N GLN A 29 -9.68 -0.46 15.55
CA GLN A 29 -11.00 -0.71 16.12
C GLN A 29 -10.88 -1.06 17.61
N GLN A 30 -11.96 -0.94 18.39
CA GLN A 30 -11.95 -1.25 19.82
C GLN A 30 -11.56 -2.70 20.15
N ASN A 31 -11.69 -3.61 19.19
CA ASN A 31 -11.25 -5.01 19.30
C ASN A 31 -9.76 -5.22 18.98
N GLY A 32 -9.02 -4.16 18.68
CA GLY A 32 -7.61 -4.21 18.28
C GLY A 32 -7.37 -4.58 16.82
N ASN A 33 -8.42 -4.79 16.02
CA ASN A 33 -8.29 -5.05 14.60
C ASN A 33 -7.95 -3.76 13.86
N LEU A 34 -7.07 -3.89 12.87
CA LEU A 34 -6.73 -2.83 11.94
C LEU A 34 -7.41 -3.15 10.60
N GLU A 35 -8.26 -2.24 10.11
CA GLU A 35 -8.76 -2.36 8.75
C GLU A 35 -7.70 -1.84 7.78
N VAL A 36 -7.28 -2.71 6.85
CA VAL A 36 -6.28 -2.41 5.84
C VAL A 36 -6.92 -2.55 4.47
N GLN A 37 -6.76 -1.52 3.65
CA GLN A 37 -7.22 -1.52 2.26
C GLN A 37 -6.02 -1.28 1.34
N MET A 38 -5.96 -2.03 0.25
CA MET A 38 -4.94 -1.89 -0.79
C MET A 38 -5.60 -1.59 -2.14
N ASN A 39 -5.09 -0.58 -2.82
CA ASN A 39 -5.46 -0.26 -4.20
C ASN A 39 -4.19 -0.13 -5.03
N TYR A 40 -4.23 -0.54 -6.30
CA TYR A 40 -3.11 -0.41 -7.21
C TYR A 40 -3.61 -0.04 -8.61
N GLU A 41 -2.72 0.55 -9.40
CA GLU A 41 -2.93 0.81 -10.82
C GLU A 41 -1.60 0.62 -11.57
N GLY A 42 -1.68 0.23 -12.84
CA GLY A 42 -0.54 -0.11 -13.67
C GLY A 42 -0.45 -1.61 -13.95
N ASP A 43 0.75 -2.07 -14.30
CA ASP A 43 0.99 -3.48 -14.60
C ASP A 43 0.90 -4.37 -13.34
N GLU A 44 0.10 -5.43 -13.39
CA GLU A 44 -0.14 -6.35 -12.28
C GLU A 44 1.13 -7.09 -11.85
N THR A 45 1.99 -7.47 -12.80
CA THR A 45 3.24 -8.19 -12.49
C THR A 45 4.20 -7.28 -11.74
N LEU A 46 4.30 -6.02 -12.17
CA LEU A 46 5.10 -5.01 -11.48
C LEU A 46 4.54 -4.70 -10.09
N ALA A 47 3.22 -4.61 -9.94
CA ALA A 47 2.58 -4.42 -8.63
C ALA A 47 2.90 -5.57 -7.67
N SER A 48 2.75 -6.82 -8.12
CA SER A 48 3.10 -8.00 -7.32
C SER A 48 4.58 -8.00 -6.92
N TYR A 49 5.48 -7.73 -7.87
CA TYR A 49 6.91 -7.67 -7.60
C TYR A 49 7.26 -6.61 -6.53
N LEU A 50 6.68 -5.41 -6.63
CA LEU A 50 6.89 -4.33 -5.66
C LEU A 50 6.37 -4.73 -4.27
N LEU A 51 5.18 -5.35 -4.19
CA LEU A 51 4.57 -5.76 -2.94
C LEU A 51 5.38 -6.87 -2.25
N GLU A 52 5.75 -7.92 -2.98
CA GLU A 52 6.55 -9.03 -2.45
C GLU A 52 7.93 -8.54 -1.99
N SER A 53 8.58 -7.68 -2.77
CA SER A 53 9.87 -7.10 -2.39
C SER A 53 9.78 -6.28 -1.10
N ALA A 54 8.71 -5.49 -0.94
CA ALA A 54 8.48 -4.71 0.27
C ALA A 54 8.20 -5.60 1.49
N GLN A 55 7.41 -6.66 1.34
CA GLN A 55 7.16 -7.65 2.41
C GLN A 55 8.45 -8.31 2.85
N ASN A 56 9.24 -8.84 1.91
CA ASN A 56 10.52 -9.48 2.19
C ASN A 56 11.50 -8.55 2.93
N TYR A 57 11.52 -7.26 2.56
CA TYR A 57 12.36 -6.27 3.25
C TYR A 57 11.94 -6.07 4.70
N LEU A 58 10.63 -5.94 4.97
CA LEU A 58 10.11 -5.74 6.33
C LEU A 58 10.37 -6.96 7.23
N GLU A 59 10.21 -8.16 6.69
CA GLU A 59 10.51 -9.41 7.42
C GLU A 59 11.99 -9.51 7.79
N GLN A 60 12.90 -9.14 6.88
CA GLN A 60 14.34 -9.13 7.15
C GLN A 60 14.72 -8.12 8.24
N GLU A 61 14.16 -6.91 8.19
CA GLU A 61 14.40 -5.87 9.22
C GLU A 61 13.86 -6.30 10.61
N GLN A 62 12.74 -7.04 10.66
CA GLN A 62 12.22 -7.60 11.92
C GLN A 62 13.15 -8.66 12.53
N HIS A 63 13.88 -9.41 11.70
CA HIS A 63 14.85 -10.40 12.17
C HIS A 63 16.18 -9.80 12.64
N LEU A 64 16.54 -8.59 12.20
CA LEU A 64 17.75 -7.88 12.63
C LEU A 64 17.58 -7.05 13.90
N SER A 65 16.33 -6.86 14.35
CA SER A 65 15.97 -6.06 15.52
C SER A 65 15.56 -6.88 16.75
N SER A 66 15.71 -8.21 16.68
CA SER A 66 15.49 -9.17 17.79
C SER A 66 16.81 -9.72 18.32
#